data_AF-A0A2W4RYG1-F1
#
_entry.id   AF-A0A2W4RYG1-F1
#
_cell.length_a   1.000
_cell.length_b   1.000
_cell.length_c   1.000
_cell.angle_alpha   90.00
_cell.angle_beta   90.00
_cell.angle_gamma   90.00
#
_symmetry.space_group_name_H-M   'P 1'
#
loop_
_entity.id
_entity.type
_entity.pdbx_description
1 polymer ?
#
loop_
_entity_poly.entity_id
_entity_poly.type
_entity_poly.pdbx_seq_one_letter_code
_entity_poly.pdbx_strand_id
1 'polypeptide(L)'
;MVPDALPPSAVQPQSAEPPPDLSQVFHRLNNQLGVILANAELLEARLTDETQRARAGQVVAGALDAIRAIQELRRAIQLSGSTR
;
A
#
# COMPACT_ATOMS: atom_id res chain seq x y z
N MET A 1 55.11 -23.14 -1.54
CA MET A 1 54.06 -22.82 -2.52
C MET A 1 52.73 -22.93 -1.80
N VAL A 2 52.24 -21.82 -1.26
CA VAL A 2 50.96 -21.73 -0.53
C VAL A 2 50.03 -20.89 -1.40
N PRO A 3 48.79 -21.34 -1.71
CA PRO A 3 47.86 -20.50 -2.46
C PRO A 3 47.36 -19.36 -1.57
N ASP A 4 47.63 -18.15 -2.04
CA ASP A 4 47.17 -16.88 -1.49
C ASP A 4 45.64 -16.85 -1.50
N ALA A 5 45.04 -16.78 -0.30
CA ALA A 5 43.61 -16.70 -0.14
C ALA A 5 43.12 -15.31 -0.60
N LEU A 6 42.21 -15.29 -1.58
CA LEU A 6 41.50 -14.09 -2.02
C LEU A 6 40.92 -13.32 -0.82
N PRO A 7 41.08 -11.98 -0.74
CA PRO A 7 40.50 -11.20 0.33
C PRO A 7 38.96 -11.17 0.22
N PRO A 8 38.22 -11.33 1.34
CA PRO A 8 36.76 -11.31 1.37
C PRO A 8 36.15 -9.90 1.27
N SER A 9 36.79 -8.96 0.57
CA SER A 9 36.37 -7.56 0.52
C SER A 9 35.86 -7.16 -0.87
N ALA A 10 34.78 -7.78 -1.32
CA ALA A 10 33.98 -7.23 -2.42
C ALA A 10 32.49 -7.61 -2.34
N VAL A 11 31.99 -8.02 -1.18
CA VAL A 11 30.54 -7.95 -0.93
C VAL A 11 30.24 -6.47 -0.69
N GLN A 12 30.08 -5.72 -1.78
CA GLN A 12 29.46 -4.40 -1.73
C GLN A 12 28.19 -4.56 -0.89
N PRO A 13 27.95 -3.72 0.13
CA PRO A 13 26.66 -3.72 0.79
C PRO A 13 25.65 -3.48 -0.32
N GLN A 14 24.85 -4.51 -0.60
CA GLN A 14 23.72 -4.40 -1.51
C GLN A 14 22.98 -3.15 -1.05
N SER A 15 22.90 -2.16 -1.94
CA SER A 15 22.22 -0.90 -1.70
C SER A 15 20.79 -1.23 -1.30
N ALA A 16 20.55 -1.43 -0.01
CA ALA A 16 19.23 -1.50 0.55
C ALA A 16 18.68 -0.10 0.28
N GLU A 17 17.83 0.01 -0.74
CA GLU A 17 17.09 1.23 -0.96
C GLU A 17 16.52 1.65 0.38
N PRO A 18 16.77 2.91 0.81
CA PRO A 18 16.28 3.36 2.09
C PRO A 18 14.76 3.09 2.11
N PRO A 19 14.24 2.48 3.18
CA PRO A 19 12.84 2.08 3.23
C PRO A 19 11.98 3.30 2.90
N PRO A 20 11.00 3.15 1.98
CA PRO A 20 10.21 4.29 1.55
C PRO A 20 9.59 4.95 2.77
N ASP A 21 9.63 6.29 2.81
CA ASP A 21 8.98 7.05 3.86
C ASP A 21 7.53 6.59 3.97
N LEU A 22 7.13 6.10 5.15
CA LEU A 22 5.78 5.61 5.42
C LEU A 22 4.73 6.63 4.99
N SER A 23 5.03 7.93 5.10
CA SER A 23 4.15 9.00 4.63
C SER A 23 3.90 8.93 3.12
N GLN A 24 4.93 8.65 2.32
CA GLN A 24 4.79 8.48 0.87
C GLN A 24 4.00 7.20 0.53
N VAL A 25 4.25 6.10 1.25
CA VAL A 25 3.50 4.85 1.06
C VAL A 25 2.01 5.06 1.36
N PHE A 26 1.68 5.70 2.49
CA PHE A 26 0.30 6.02 2.84
C PHE A 26 -0.35 6.95 1.83
N HIS A 27 0.35 7.97 1.35
CA HIS A 27 -0.16 8.87 0.32
C HIS A 27 -0.49 8.11 -0.96
N ARG A 28 0.43 7.27 -1.45
CA ARG A 28 0.21 6.45 -2.65
C ARG A 28 -0.98 5.51 -2.49
N LEU A 29 -1.10 4.83 -1.34
CA LEU A 29 -2.22 3.94 -1.05
C LEU A 29 -3.56 4.68 -1.03
N ASN A 30 -3.65 5.82 -0.34
CA ASN A 30 -4.88 6.63 -0.32
C ASN A 30 -5.27 7.10 -1.72
N ASN A 31 -4.30 7.51 -2.54
CA ASN A 31 -4.56 7.90 -3.91
C ASN A 31 -5.11 6.74 -4.76
N GLN A 32 -4.49 5.56 -4.67
CA GLN A 32 -4.96 4.37 -5.41
C GLN A 32 -6.37 3.96 -4.98
N LEU A 33 -6.68 4.01 -3.69
CA LEU A 33 -8.02 3.72 -3.20
C LEU A 33 -9.05 4.76 -3.63
N GLY A 34 -8.68 6.04 -3.67
CA GLY A 34 -9.55 7.09 -4.21
C GLY A 34 -9.91 6.85 -5.68
N VAL A 35 -8.94 6.45 -6.50
CA VAL A 35 -9.19 6.09 -7.91
C VAL A 35 -10.10 4.86 -8.02
N ILE A 36 -9.86 3.82 -7.22
CA ILE A 36 -10.69 2.61 -7.22
C ILE A 36 -12.13 2.95 -6.82
N LEU A 37 -12.30 3.75 -5.76
CA LEU A 37 -13.61 4.19 -5.28
C LEU A 37 -14.37 4.98 -6.35
N ALA A 38 -13.76 6.00 -6.94
CA ALA A 38 -14.38 6.80 -7.98
C ALA A 38 -14.80 5.96 -9.21
N ASN A 39 -13.96 5.01 -9.61
CA ASN A 39 -14.29 4.10 -10.70
C ASN A 39 -15.44 3.16 -10.34
N ALA A 40 -15.47 2.65 -9.11
CA ALA A 40 -16.54 1.76 -8.64
C ALA A 40 -17.89 2.50 -8.55
N GLU A 41 -17.90 3.72 -8.02
CA GLU A 41 -19.08 4.60 -7.96
C GLU A 41 -19.59 4.93 -9.37
N LEU A 42 -18.68 5.24 -10.30
CA LEU A 42 -19.04 5.50 -11.69
C LEU A 42 -19.65 4.25 -12.35
N LEU A 43 -19.08 3.07 -12.12
CA LEU A 43 -19.63 1.81 -12.63
C LEU A 43 -21.02 1.55 -12.05
N GLU A 44 -21.20 1.69 -10.74
CA GLU A 44 -22.50 1.52 -10.08
C GLU A 44 -23.57 2.47 -10.66
N ALA A 45 -23.20 3.72 -10.96
CA ALA A 45 -24.07 4.73 -11.54
C ALA A 45 -24.36 4.56 -13.05
N ARG A 46 -23.61 3.70 -13.75
CA ARG A 46 -23.71 3.51 -15.22
C ARG A 46 -24.22 2.13 -15.62
N LEU A 47 -24.04 1.12 -14.79
CA LEU A 47 -24.50 -0.24 -15.06
C LEU A 47 -26.02 -0.34 -14.95
N THR A 48 -26.63 -0.96 -15.95
CA THR A 48 -28.08 -1.20 -16.01
C THR A 48 -28.46 -2.60 -15.55
N ASP A 49 -27.51 -3.55 -15.61
CA ASP A 49 -27.69 -4.89 -15.06
C ASP A 49 -27.58 -4.85 -13.54
N GLU A 50 -28.63 -5.33 -12.85
CA GLU A 50 -28.72 -5.27 -11.40
C GLU A 50 -27.62 -6.06 -10.70
N THR A 51 -27.23 -7.21 -11.25
CA THR A 51 -26.18 -8.05 -10.66
C THR A 51 -24.83 -7.36 -10.75
N GLN A 52 -24.51 -6.77 -11.90
CA GLN A 52 -23.27 -6.01 -12.07
C GLN A 52 -23.26 -4.73 -11.22
N ARG A 53 -24.40 -4.03 -11.12
CA ARG A 53 -24.55 -2.86 -10.26
C ARG A 53 -24.31 -3.22 -8.78
N ALA A 54 -24.92 -4.29 -8.29
CA ALA A 54 -24.71 -4.77 -6.93
C ALA A 54 -23.24 -5.13 -6.66
N ARG A 55 -22.55 -5.75 -7.63
CA ARG A 55 -21.10 -6.01 -7.53
C ARG A 55 -20.28 -4.73 -7.47
N ALA A 56 -20.63 -3.71 -8.26
CA ALA A 56 -19.96 -2.41 -8.19
C ALA A 56 -20.14 -1.76 -6.81
N GLY A 57 -21.36 -1.80 -6.26
CA GLY A 57 -21.63 -1.32 -4.90
C GLY A 57 -20.85 -2.08 -3.82
N GLN A 58 -20.62 -3.39 -3.98
CA GLN A 58 -19.72 -4.16 -3.09
C GLN A 58 -18.27 -3.65 -3.16
N VAL A 59 -17.78 -3.29 -4.35
CA VAL A 59 -16.44 -2.70 -4.51
C VAL A 59 -16.36 -1.33 -3.86
N VAL A 60 -17.40 -0.49 -3.98
CA VAL A 60 -17.50 0.81 -3.29
C VAL A 60 -17.39 0.61 -1.78
N ALA A 61 -18.20 -0.29 -1.21
CA ALA A 61 -18.17 -0.59 0.21
C ALA A 61 -16.78 -1.08 0.67
N GLY A 62 -16.18 -2.02 -0.07
CA GLY A 62 -14.84 -2.53 0.24
C GLY A 62 -13.75 -1.47 0.16
N ALA A 63 -13.82 -0.54 -0.80
CA ALA A 63 -12.85 0.56 -0.90
C ALA A 63 -12.96 1.53 0.28
N LEU A 64 -14.18 1.86 0.73
CA LEU A 64 -14.40 2.69 1.92
C LEU A 64 -13.84 2.03 3.19
N ASP A 65 -14.06 0.73 3.35
CA ASP A 65 -13.53 -0.01 4.50
C ASP A 65 -12.00 -0.10 4.46
N ALA A 66 -11.40 -0.28 3.28
CA ALA A 66 -9.94 -0.24 3.12
C ALA A 66 -9.35 1.13 3.50
N ILE A 67 -10.01 2.23 3.12
CA ILE A 67 -9.60 3.59 3.50
C ILE A 67 -9.62 3.73 5.03
N ARG A 68 -10.68 3.25 5.71
CA ARG A 68 -10.76 3.26 7.18
C ARG A 68 -9.64 2.44 7.81
N ALA A 69 -9.41 1.23 7.33
CA ALA A 69 -8.34 0.36 7.83
C ALA A 69 -6.94 1.00 7.70
N ILE A 70 -6.67 1.74 6.62
CA ILE A 70 -5.41 2.48 6.47
C ILE A 70 -5.30 3.64 7.47
N GLN A 71 -6.38 4.36 7.73
CA GLN A 71 -6.39 5.41 8.74
C GLN A 71 -6.11 4.86 10.14
N GLU A 72 -6.70 3.71 10.46
CA GLU A 72 -6.44 2.98 11.71
C GLU A 72 -4.98 2.52 11.79
N LEU A 73 -4.45 1.92 10.72
CA LEU A 73 -3.04 1.49 10.63
C LEU A 73 -2.08 2.65 10.85
N ARG A 74 -2.33 3.81 10.21
CA ARG A 74 -1.52 5.02 10.39
C ARG A 74 -1.51 5.47 11.85
N ARG A 75 -2.68 5.47 12.52
CA ARG A 75 -2.79 5.82 13.95
C ARG A 75 -2.05 4.83 14.84
N ALA A 76 -2.19 3.53 14.59
CA ALA A 76 -1.53 2.48 15.36
C ALA A 76 0.00 2.59 15.30
N ILE A 77 0.55 2.89 14.12
CA ILE A 77 2.00 3.08 13.93
C ILE A 77 2.48 4.35 14.65
N GLN A 78 1.74 5.46 14.56
CA GLN A 78 2.09 6.70 15.26
C GLN A 78 2.07 6.54 16.79
N LEU A 79 1.05 5.87 17.32
CA LEU A 79 0.97 5.55 18.75
C LEU A 79 2.15 4.69 19.20
N SER A 80 2.52 3.67 18.41
CA SER A 80 3.66 2.79 18.72
C SER A 80 5.01 3.52 18.68
N GLY A 81 5.16 4.53 17.82
CA GLY A 81 6.35 5.37 17.76
C GLY A 81 6.45 6.40 18.89
N SER A 82 5.32 6.81 19.48
CA SER A 82 5.29 7.76 20.60
C SER A 82 5.62 7.12 21.96
N THR A 83 5.59 5.79 22.06
CA THR A 83 5.92 5.02 23.28
C THR A 83 7.38 4.55 23.32
N ARG A 84 8.23 5.05 22.42
CA ARG A 84 9.68 4.77 22.38
C ARG A 84 10.50 6.02 22.56
#